data_AF-A0A2D5KHQ2-F1
#
_entry.id   AF-A0A2D5KHQ2-F1
#
_cell.length_a   1.000
_cell.length_b   1.000
_cell.length_c   1.000
_cell.angle_alpha   90.00
_cell.angle_beta   90.00
_cell.angle_gamma   90.00
#
_symmetry.space_group_name_H-M   'P 1'
#
loop_
_entity.id
_entity.type
_entity.pdbx_description
1 polymer ?
#
loop_
_entity_poly.entity_id
_entity_poly.type
_entity_poly.pdbx_seq_one_letter_code
_entity_poly.pdbx_strand_id
1 'polypeptide(L)' 'MPERRVCNFTHEEIEPGTGMMFIKRDGSVFWFKDSKARKNHLKLKRNPRRLKWTRRYEKGGIK' A
#
# COMPACT_ATOMS: atom_id res chain seq x y z
N MET A 1 -20.78 -11.79 -0.67
CA MET A 1 -20.18 -10.92 0.36
C MET A 1 -19.01 -10.17 -0.27
N PRO A 2 -18.78 -8.89 0.04
CA PRO A 2 -17.68 -8.15 -0.54
C PRO A 2 -16.31 -8.68 -0.05
N GLU A 3 -15.37 -8.86 -0.96
CA GLU A 3 -14.00 -9.27 -0.63
C GLU A 3 -13.27 -8.14 0.09
N ARG A 4 -12.76 -8.42 1.30
CA ARG A 4 -11.88 -7.50 2.03
C ARG A 4 -10.45 -7.64 1.51
N ARG A 5 -9.86 -6.53 1.06
CA ARG A 5 -8.48 -6.48 0.58
C ARG A 5 -7.66 -5.52 1.44
N VAL A 6 -6.38 -5.78 1.58
CA VAL A 6 -5.46 -4.93 2.35
C VAL A 6 -4.51 -4.19 1.41
N CYS A 7 -4.32 -2.90 1.66
CA CYS A 7 -3.38 -2.08 0.92
C CYS A 7 -1.93 -2.52 1.22
N ASN A 8 -1.17 -2.80 0.16
CA ASN A 8 0.21 -3.25 0.28
C ASN A 8 1.15 -2.17 0.83
N PHE A 9 0.83 -0.89 0.61
CA PHE A 9 1.65 0.22 1.07
C PHE A 9 1.31 0.66 2.50
N THR A 10 0.04 1.03 2.73
CA THR A 10 -0.37 1.63 4.01
C THR A 10 -0.78 0.59 5.06
N HIS A 11 -1.08 -0.64 4.65
CA HIS A 11 -1.61 -1.71 5.53
C HIS A 11 -2.96 -1.39 6.18
N GLU A 12 -3.75 -0.56 5.50
CA GLU A 12 -5.15 -0.34 5.84
C GLU A 12 -6.04 -1.23 4.98
N GLU A 13 -7.25 -1.51 5.47
CA GLU A 13 -8.28 -2.19 4.69
C GLU A 13 -8.74 -1.27 3.54
N ILE A 14 -9.00 -1.89 2.40
CA ILE A 14 -9.54 -1.23 1.21
C ILE A 14 -11.05 -1.45 1.22
N GLU A 15 -11.80 -0.36 1.18
CA GLU A 15 -13.26 -0.39 1.03
C GLU A 15 -13.63 -1.17 -0.24
N PRO A 16 -14.56 -2.13 -0.17
CA PRO A 16 -15.01 -2.88 -1.33
C PRO A 16 -15.50 -1.97 -2.46
N GLY A 17 -15.12 -2.28 -3.71
CA GLY A 17 -15.44 -1.43 -4.87
C GLY A 17 -14.55 -0.20 -5.01
N THR A 18 -13.58 0.01 -4.12
CA THR A 18 -12.60 1.10 -4.18
C THR A 18 -11.18 0.56 -4.35
N GLY A 19 -10.27 1.45 -4.78
CA GLY A 19 -8.85 1.15 -4.89
C GLY A 19 -8.43 0.69 -6.30
N MET A 20 -7.27 0.06 -6.38
CA MET A 20 -6.66 -0.35 -7.64
C MET A 20 -5.81 -1.61 -7.46
N MET A 21 -5.93 -2.52 -8.42
CA MET A 21 -5.00 -3.63 -8.62
C MET A 21 -3.88 -3.18 -9.56
N PHE A 22 -2.63 -3.37 -9.15
CA PHE A 22 -1.46 -3.15 -9.98
C PHE A 22 -0.66 -4.45 -10.09
N ILE A 23 -0.52 -4.95 -11.32
CA ILE A 23 0.21 -6.18 -11.60
C ILE A 23 1.58 -5.80 -12.17
N LYS A 24 2.65 -6.26 -11.52
CA LYS A 24 4.02 -6.11 -12.03
C LYS A 24 4.26 -7.08 -13.19
N ARG A 25 5.32 -6.82 -13.98
CA ARG A 25 5.75 -7.72 -15.07
C ARG A 25 6.12 -9.14 -14.61
N ASP A 26 6.53 -9.29 -13.34
CA ASP A 26 6.83 -10.58 -12.71
C ASP A 26 5.57 -11.36 -12.26
N GLY A 27 4.37 -10.81 -12.49
CA GLY A 27 3.11 -11.39 -12.07
C GLY A 27 2.70 -11.06 -10.63
N SER A 28 3.52 -10.33 -9.86
CA SER A 28 3.14 -9.98 -8.48
C SER A 28 1.97 -8.98 -8.48
N VAL A 29 0.96 -9.27 -7.67
CA VAL A 29 -0.22 -8.42 -7.51
C VAL A 29 -0.05 -7.48 -6.32
N PHE A 30 -0.18 -6.19 -6.56
CA PHE A 30 -0.26 -5.17 -5.53
C PHE A 30 -1.63 -4.51 -5.49
N TRP A 31 -2.17 -4.41 -4.29
CA TRP A 31 -3.40 -3.68 -3.99
C TRP A 31 -3.09 -2.32 -3.37
N PHE A 32 -3.67 -1.26 -3.93
CA PHE A 32 -3.54 0.10 -3.42
C PHE A 32 -4.91 0.69 -3.10
N LYS A 33 -5.04 1.34 -1.95
CA LYS A 33 -6.28 2.04 -1.57
C LYS A 33 -6.53 3.30 -2.40
N ASP A 34 -5.45 4.02 -2.75
CA ASP A 34 -5.53 5.33 -3.40
C ASP A 34 -4.31 5.63 -4.29
N SER A 35 -4.39 6.73 -5.04
CA SER A 35 -3.28 7.22 -5.87
C SER A 35 -2.07 7.68 -5.06
N LYS A 36 -2.24 8.05 -3.78
CA LYS A 36 -1.13 8.48 -2.90
C LYS A 36 -0.23 7.29 -2.56
N ALA A 37 -0.81 6.17 -2.15
CA ALA A 37 -0.13 4.91 -1.87
C ALA A 37 0.60 4.39 -3.11
N ARG A 38 -0.08 4.39 -4.26
CA ARG A 38 0.53 3.99 -5.54
C ARG A 38 1.73 4.84 -5.93
N LYS A 39 1.62 6.18 -5.87
CA LYS A 39 2.72 7.10 -6.21
C LYS A 39 3.90 6.94 -5.24
N ASN A 40 3.63 6.81 -3.94
CA ASN A 40 4.71 6.63 -2.96
C ASN A 40 5.45 5.30 -3.15
N HIS A 41 4.73 4.21 -3.46
CA HIS A 41 5.33 2.90 -3.68
C HIS A 41 6.06 2.80 -5.03
N LEU A 42 5.41 3.15 -6.14
CA LEU A 42 5.94 2.91 -7.49
C LEU A 42 6.86 4.02 -8.00
N LYS A 43 6.49 5.30 -7.79
CA LYS A 43 7.26 6.43 -8.33
C LYS A 43 8.34 6.88 -7.36
N LEU A 44 7.96 7.14 -6.11
CA LEU A 44 8.88 7.69 -5.10
C LEU A 44 9.70 6.61 -4.38
N LYS A 45 9.36 5.33 -4.55
CA LYS A 45 10.02 4.18 -3.91
C LYS A 45 10.25 4.37 -2.41
N ARG A 46 9.30 5.01 -1.72
CA ARG A 46 9.41 5.28 -0.28
C ARG A 46 9.12 4.01 0.50
N ASN A 47 9.86 3.80 1.58
CA ASN A 47 9.56 2.71 2.50
C ASN A 47 8.41 3.13 3.46
N PRO A 48 7.28 2.40 3.50
CA PRO A 48 6.15 2.74 4.37
C PRO A 48 6.55 2.75 5.85
N ARG A 49 7.50 1.90 6.29
CA ARG A 49 7.96 1.85 7.69
C ARG A 49 8.56 3.16 8.20
N ARG A 50 9.04 4.02 7.30
CA ARG A 50 9.61 5.34 7.63
C ARG A 50 8.55 6.46 7.66
N LEU A 51 7.35 6.22 7.14
CA LEU A 51 6.31 7.22 6.96
C LEU A 51 5.28 7.16 8.09
N LYS A 52 5.30 8.17 8.96
CA LYS A 52 4.42 8.31 10.15
C LYS A 52 2.93 8.13 9.91
N TRP A 53 2.46 8.41 8.68
CA TRP A 53 1.04 8.35 8.33
C TRP A 53 0.58 6.97 7.85
N THR A 54 1.49 6.00 7.72
CA THR A 54 1.11 4.62 7.34
C THR A 54 0.95 3.76 8.59
N ARG A 55 0.07 2.76 8.54
CA ARG A 55 -0.12 1.81 9.65
C ARG A 55 1.11 0.92 9.88
N ARG A 56 1.98 0.83 8.87
CA ARG A 56 3.28 0.13 8.91
C ARG A 56 4.40 0.93 9.56
N TYR A 57 4.15 2.16 10.02
CA TYR A 57 5.17 3.01 10.60
C TYR A 57 5.80 2.39 11.85
N GLU A 58 7.14 2.38 11.89
CA GLU A 58 7.91 1.93 13.05
C GLU A 58 8.62 3.13 13.69
N LYS A 59 8.24 3.44 14.93
CA LYS A 59 8.86 4.54 15.71
C LYS A 59 10.29 4.15 16.09
N GLY A 60 11.26 4.89 15.58
CA GLY A 60 12.70 4.61 15.76
C GLY A 60 13.43 4.22 14.46
N GLY A 61 12.71 4.08 13.34
CA GLY A 61 13.30 3.66 12.08
C GLY A 61 13.55 2.16 12.00
N ILE A 62 13.97 1.70 10.83
CA ILE A 62 14.27 0.29 10.57
C ILE A 62 15.61 0.02 11.29
N LYS A 63 15.58 -0.77 12.36
CA LYS A 63 16.80 -1.29 13.01
C LYS A 63 17.53 -2.24 12.07
#